data_AF-A0A519H8J0-F1
#
_entry.id   AF-A0A519H8J0-F1
#
_cell.length_a   1.000
_cell.length_b   1.000
_cell.length_c   1.000
_cell.angle_alpha   90.00
_cell.angle_beta   90.00
_cell.angle_gamma   90.00
#
_symmetry.space_group_name_H-M   'P 1'
#
loop_
_entity.id
_entity.type
_entity.pdbx_description
1 polymer ?
#
loop_
_entity_poly.entity_id
_entity_poly.type
_entity_poly.pdbx_seq_one_letter_code
_entity_poly.pdbx_strand_id
1 'polypeptide(L)'
;LIATFMPWAVTPLLMVGGAFLCFEGVEKLAHKFLHKEEHDAEVKQHAKAVADPTVDVAAAEKAKVKGAVRTDFILSAEIIVISLSTVAGQPFMTKLAVLTGIALIMTVGVYGLVAGIVKLDDAGLWLSQRAGAAQRALGRGLLTMAPWLMRALSVLGTAAMFLVGGQILVHGVPVLHHAVEGWAAGVGGVWGTLGSMVADVVVGIVAGTVVLLAVELVKKLRSKR
;
A
#
# COMPACT_ATOMS: atom_id res chain seq x y z
N LEU A 1 -22.56 3.51 10.45
CA LEU A 1 -23.32 2.30 10.83
C LEU A 1 -22.58 1.50 11.91
N ILE A 2 -21.46 0.81 11.65
CA ILE A 2 -20.72 0.09 12.71
C ILE A 2 -20.24 1.03 13.82
N ALA A 3 -19.62 2.15 13.50
CA ALA A 3 -19.19 3.14 14.51
C ALA A 3 -20.35 3.79 15.29
N THR A 4 -21.59 3.71 14.78
CA THR A 4 -22.78 4.30 15.39
C THR A 4 -23.46 3.33 16.37
N PHE A 5 -23.43 2.03 16.05
CA PHE A 5 -24.11 0.98 16.84
C PHE A 5 -23.15 0.15 17.71
N MET A 6 -21.87 0.03 17.33
CA MET A 6 -20.83 -0.70 18.06
C MET A 6 -19.46 -0.02 17.92
N PRO A 7 -19.28 1.19 18.47
CA PRO A 7 -18.01 1.92 18.39
C PRO A 7 -16.83 1.15 19.00
N TRP A 8 -17.08 0.32 20.02
CA TRP A 8 -16.05 -0.52 20.65
C TRP A 8 -15.49 -1.61 19.73
N ALA A 9 -16.25 -2.05 18.72
CA ALA A 9 -15.83 -3.07 17.78
C ALA A 9 -14.92 -2.51 16.67
N VAL A 10 -14.87 -1.19 16.51
CA VAL A 10 -14.07 -0.52 15.49
C VAL A 10 -12.58 -0.76 15.72
N THR A 11 -12.09 -0.52 16.95
CA THR A 11 -10.65 -0.67 17.27
C THR A 11 -10.15 -2.11 17.07
N PRO A 12 -10.80 -3.17 17.60
CA PRO A 12 -10.35 -4.54 17.38
C PRO A 12 -10.38 -4.95 15.90
N LEU A 13 -11.43 -4.57 15.18
CA LEU A 13 -11.56 -4.89 13.74
C LEU A 13 -10.42 -4.24 12.94
N LEU A 14 -10.07 -3.00 13.27
CA LEU A 14 -8.97 -2.30 12.65
C LEU A 14 -7.62 -2.88 13.04
N MET A 15 -7.41 -3.26 14.30
CA MET A 15 -6.18 -3.91 14.73
C MET A 15 -5.94 -5.22 13.96
N VAL A 16 -6.99 -5.99 13.70
CA VAL A 16 -6.90 -7.18 12.84
C VAL A 16 -6.57 -6.80 11.40
N GLY A 17 -7.20 -5.76 10.86
CA GLY A 17 -6.88 -5.22 9.53
C GLY A 17 -5.44 -4.71 9.41
N GLY A 18 -4.95 -4.00 10.42
CA GLY A 18 -3.59 -3.49 10.53
C GLY A 18 -2.58 -4.63 10.64
N ALA A 19 -2.85 -5.64 11.47
CA ALA A 19 -2.04 -6.86 11.55
C ALA A 19 -1.98 -7.60 10.20
N PHE A 20 -3.10 -7.67 9.47
CA PHE A 20 -3.14 -8.24 8.12
C PHE A 20 -2.31 -7.43 7.12
N LEU A 21 -2.35 -6.09 7.16
CA LEU A 21 -1.49 -5.23 6.33
C LEU A 21 -0.01 -5.45 6.61
N CYS A 22 0.36 -5.48 7.89
CA CYS A 22 1.72 -5.75 8.32
C CYS A 22 2.20 -7.12 7.82
N PHE A 23 1.35 -8.15 7.94
CA PHE A 23 1.62 -9.48 7.40
C PHE A 23 1.83 -9.45 5.89
N GLU A 24 0.92 -8.86 5.11
CA GLU A 24 1.02 -8.80 3.65
C GLU A 24 2.26 -7.99 3.22
N GLY A 25 2.62 -6.93 3.95
CA GLY A 25 3.83 -6.15 3.72
C GLY A 25 5.10 -7.00 3.90
N VAL A 26 5.20 -7.75 5.00
CA VAL A 26 6.35 -8.65 5.24
C VAL A 26 6.37 -9.80 4.23
N GLU A 27 5.22 -10.38 3.88
CA GLU A 27 5.13 -11.43 2.86
C GLU A 27 5.65 -10.93 1.50
N LYS A 28 5.28 -9.71 1.08
CA LYS A 28 5.80 -9.07 -0.15
C LYS A 28 7.31 -8.87 -0.10
N LEU A 29 7.84 -8.41 1.03
CA LEU A 29 9.29 -8.27 1.20
C LEU A 29 9.98 -9.64 1.15
N ALA A 30 9.49 -10.62 1.92
CA ALA A 30 10.03 -11.96 2.00
C ALA A 30 10.06 -12.65 0.62
N HIS A 31 8.95 -12.60 -0.13
CA HIS A 31 8.93 -13.12 -1.51
C HIS A 31 9.94 -12.43 -2.42
N LYS A 32 10.06 -11.09 -2.35
CA LYS A 32 11.01 -10.33 -3.17
C LYS A 32 12.48 -10.64 -2.84
N PHE A 33 12.79 -10.91 -1.57
CA PHE A 33 14.14 -11.27 -1.13
C PHE A 33 14.47 -12.76 -1.34
N LEU A 34 13.49 -13.66 -1.20
CA LEU A 34 13.67 -15.12 -1.33
C LEU A 34 13.56 -15.61 -2.78
N HIS A 35 12.75 -14.97 -3.64
CA HIS A 35 12.53 -15.36 -5.04
C HIS A 35 13.13 -14.31 -6.00
N LYS A 36 14.38 -13.91 -5.75
CA LYS A 36 15.09 -12.88 -6.53
C LYS A 36 15.21 -13.24 -8.03
N GLU A 37 15.11 -14.52 -8.40
CA GLU A 37 15.20 -14.99 -9.79
C GLU A 37 13.88 -14.91 -10.59
N GLU A 38 12.70 -14.91 -9.96
CA GLU A 38 11.42 -14.83 -10.68
C GLU A 38 11.09 -13.40 -11.14
N HIS A 39 11.57 -12.37 -10.43
CA HIS A 39 11.32 -10.99 -10.84
C HIS A 39 12.17 -10.58 -12.06
N ASP A 40 13.35 -11.19 -12.26
CA ASP A 40 14.15 -11.04 -13.48
C ASP A 40 13.57 -11.84 -14.66
N ALA A 41 12.83 -12.93 -14.39
CA ALA A 41 12.05 -13.63 -15.40
C ALA A 41 10.84 -12.79 -15.86
N GLU A 42 10.20 -12.02 -14.98
CA GLU A 42 9.15 -11.06 -15.31
C GLU A 42 9.67 -9.92 -16.20
N VAL A 43 10.89 -9.42 -15.93
CA VAL A 43 11.55 -8.41 -16.79
C VAL A 43 11.90 -8.97 -18.18
N LYS A 44 12.34 -10.23 -18.26
CA LYS A 44 12.54 -10.94 -19.54
C LYS A 44 11.23 -11.28 -20.25
N GLN A 45 10.13 -11.51 -19.52
CA GLN A 45 8.80 -11.71 -20.08
C GLN A 45 8.20 -10.41 -20.59
N HIS A 46 8.39 -9.26 -19.94
CA HIS A 46 7.93 -7.98 -20.48
C HIS A 46 8.65 -7.60 -21.78
N ALA A 47 9.91 -7.99 -21.95
CA ALA A 47 10.64 -7.84 -23.21
C ALA A 47 10.27 -8.89 -24.29
N LYS A 48 9.74 -10.07 -23.91
CA LYS A 48 9.31 -11.15 -24.82
C LYS A 48 7.80 -11.18 -25.11
N ALA A 49 6.96 -10.59 -24.25
CA ALA A 49 5.50 -10.55 -24.39
C ALA A 49 5.03 -9.56 -25.46
N VAL A 50 5.94 -8.75 -26.01
CA VAL A 50 5.70 -7.97 -27.23
C VAL A 50 5.70 -8.88 -28.49
N ALA A 51 6.09 -10.16 -28.37
CA ALA A 51 6.25 -11.08 -29.50
C ALA A 51 5.37 -12.36 -29.46
N ASP A 52 4.56 -12.58 -28.42
CA ASP A 52 3.74 -13.80 -28.30
C ASP A 52 2.27 -13.49 -27.91
N PRO A 53 1.27 -13.75 -28.78
CA PRO A 53 -0.15 -13.49 -28.52
C PRO A 53 -0.78 -14.37 -27.43
N THR A 54 -0.03 -15.29 -26.81
CA THR A 54 -0.55 -16.31 -25.90
C THR A 54 -0.27 -16.05 -24.41
N VAL A 55 0.46 -14.99 -24.06
CA VAL A 55 0.58 -14.55 -22.67
C VAL A 55 -0.71 -13.84 -22.29
N ASP A 56 -1.43 -14.36 -21.29
CA ASP A 56 -2.65 -13.77 -20.75
C ASP A 56 -2.31 -12.47 -20.00
N VAL A 57 -2.05 -11.42 -20.79
CA VAL A 57 -1.76 -10.06 -20.33
C VAL A 57 -2.88 -9.58 -19.40
N ALA A 58 -4.11 -10.00 -19.68
CA ALA A 58 -5.28 -9.71 -18.87
C ALA A 58 -5.24 -10.40 -17.50
N ALA A 59 -4.73 -11.63 -17.36
CA ALA A 59 -4.57 -12.27 -16.06
C ALA A 59 -3.50 -11.58 -15.19
N ALA A 60 -2.36 -11.21 -15.76
CA ALA A 60 -1.30 -10.49 -15.04
C ALA A 60 -1.76 -9.08 -14.63
N GLU A 61 -2.49 -8.39 -15.50
CA GLU A 61 -3.07 -7.08 -15.23
C GLU A 61 -4.18 -7.16 -14.16
N LYS A 62 -5.05 -8.16 -14.25
CA LYS A 62 -6.13 -8.41 -13.28
C LYS A 62 -5.57 -8.77 -11.89
N ALA A 63 -4.45 -9.48 -11.82
CA ALA A 63 -3.75 -9.74 -10.57
C ALA A 63 -3.20 -8.44 -9.94
N LYS A 64 -2.58 -7.57 -10.76
CA LYS A 64 -2.07 -6.25 -10.32
C LYS A 64 -3.22 -5.33 -9.86
N VAL A 65 -4.32 -5.27 -10.62
CA VAL A 65 -5.53 -4.50 -10.26
C VAL A 65 -6.13 -5.01 -8.96
N LYS A 66 -6.26 -6.33 -8.78
CA LYS A 66 -6.80 -6.92 -7.56
C LYS A 66 -5.93 -6.61 -6.32
N GLY A 67 -4.61 -6.64 -6.48
CA GLY A 67 -3.67 -6.25 -5.41
C GLY A 67 -3.76 -4.76 -5.06
N ALA A 68 -3.88 -3.89 -6.06
CA ALA A 68 -4.06 -2.46 -5.87
C ALA A 68 -5.38 -2.15 -5.15
N VAL A 69 -6.49 -2.77 -5.55
CA VAL A 69 -7.81 -2.58 -4.92
C VAL A 69 -7.80 -3.06 -3.46
N ARG A 70 -7.10 -4.16 -3.14
CA ARG A 70 -7.02 -4.65 -1.75
C ARG A 70 -6.26 -3.67 -0.85
N THR A 71 -5.16 -3.12 -1.36
CA THR A 71 -4.37 -2.12 -0.63
C THR A 71 -5.16 -0.82 -0.47
N ASP A 72 -5.82 -0.36 -1.53
CA ASP A 72 -6.69 0.83 -1.54
C ASP A 72 -7.89 0.69 -0.59
N PHE A 73 -8.51 -0.49 -0.51
CA PHE A 73 -9.63 -0.74 0.41
C PHE A 73 -9.20 -0.60 1.88
N ILE A 74 -8.00 -1.07 2.23
CA ILE A 74 -7.55 -0.99 3.62
C ILE A 74 -7.04 0.42 3.95
N LEU A 75 -6.31 1.06 3.02
CA LEU A 75 -5.89 2.46 3.16
C LEU A 75 -7.09 3.42 3.25
N SER A 76 -8.13 3.21 2.44
CA SER A 76 -9.36 4.03 2.50
C SER A 76 -10.15 3.79 3.78
N ALA A 77 -10.17 2.56 4.32
CA ALA A 77 -10.80 2.26 5.60
C ALA A 77 -10.10 2.98 6.77
N GLU A 78 -8.76 3.03 6.79
CA GLU A 78 -7.99 3.77 7.79
C GLU A 78 -8.27 5.28 7.70
N ILE A 79 -8.16 5.87 6.51
CA ILE A 79 -8.39 7.31 6.31
C ILE A 79 -9.80 7.69 6.78
N ILE A 80 -10.80 6.84 6.50
CA ILE A 80 -12.18 7.05 6.98
C ILE A 80 -12.23 7.03 8.51
N VAL A 81 -11.55 6.09 9.18
CA VAL A 81 -11.55 6.01 10.64
C VAL A 81 -10.80 7.17 11.27
N ILE A 82 -9.60 7.50 10.79
CA ILE A 82 -8.85 8.67 11.26
C ILE A 82 -9.69 9.93 11.08
N SER A 83 -10.29 10.12 9.90
CA SER A 83 -11.18 11.25 9.64
C SER A 83 -12.38 11.25 10.58
N LEU A 84 -13.02 10.09 10.80
CA LEU A 84 -14.15 9.97 11.71
C LEU A 84 -13.78 10.29 13.16
N SER A 85 -12.56 9.91 13.59
CA SER A 85 -12.01 10.21 14.90
C SER A 85 -11.70 11.70 15.08
N THR A 86 -11.12 12.36 14.07
CA THR A 86 -10.77 13.79 14.12
C THR A 86 -12.00 14.68 14.07
N VAL A 87 -13.05 14.27 13.34
CA VAL A 87 -14.34 14.97 13.29
C VAL A 87 -15.37 14.40 14.27
N ALA A 88 -14.98 13.56 15.23
CA ALA A 88 -15.92 12.89 16.13
C ALA A 88 -16.79 13.87 16.95
N GLY A 89 -16.27 15.04 17.30
CA GLY A 89 -16.99 16.09 18.03
C GLY A 89 -17.83 17.04 17.17
N GLN A 90 -17.82 16.90 15.84
CA GLN A 90 -18.47 17.85 14.92
C GLN A 90 -19.95 17.50 14.64
N PRO A 91 -20.79 18.45 14.21
CA PRO A 91 -22.15 18.18 13.73
C PRO A 91 -22.16 17.20 12.56
N PHE A 92 -23.25 16.43 12.42
CA PHE A 92 -23.37 15.38 11.40
C PHE A 92 -23.07 15.87 9.98
N MET A 93 -23.58 17.05 9.61
CA MET A 93 -23.35 17.62 8.27
C MET A 93 -21.87 17.91 7.99
N THR A 94 -21.12 18.39 8.99
CA THR A 94 -19.67 18.60 8.88
C THR A 94 -18.94 17.28 8.70
N LYS A 95 -19.29 16.24 9.49
CA LYS A 95 -18.68 14.91 9.33
C LYS A 95 -18.93 14.34 7.95
N LEU A 96 -20.17 14.44 7.46
CA LEU A 96 -20.57 13.94 6.15
C LEU A 96 -19.81 14.66 5.03
N ALA A 97 -19.71 15.99 5.09
CA ALA A 97 -19.00 16.80 4.11
C ALA A 97 -17.49 16.46 4.06
N VAL A 98 -16.83 16.36 5.22
CA VAL A 98 -15.40 16.03 5.32
C VAL A 98 -15.13 14.62 4.80
N LEU A 99 -15.90 13.62 5.25
CA LEU A 99 -15.72 12.23 4.80
C LEU A 99 -15.95 12.08 3.30
N THR A 100 -16.98 12.71 2.76
CA THR A 100 -17.28 12.68 1.31
C THR A 100 -16.19 13.40 0.52
N GLY A 101 -15.72 14.56 1.00
CA GLY A 101 -14.65 15.31 0.36
C GLY A 101 -13.35 14.52 0.29
N ILE A 102 -12.92 13.93 1.41
CA ILE A 102 -11.72 13.08 1.47
C ILE A 102 -11.87 11.86 0.56
N ALA A 103 -13.03 11.18 0.58
CA ALA A 103 -13.27 10.02 -0.28
C ALA A 103 -13.18 10.38 -1.77
N LEU A 104 -13.75 11.51 -2.20
CA LEU A 104 -13.66 11.97 -3.58
C LEU A 104 -12.23 12.36 -3.97
N ILE A 105 -11.52 13.11 -3.12
CA ILE A 105 -10.14 13.53 -3.36
C ILE A 105 -9.23 12.31 -3.50
N MET A 106 -9.35 11.32 -2.61
CA MET A 106 -8.55 10.10 -2.66
C MET A 106 -8.89 9.26 -3.88
N THR A 107 -10.17 9.13 -4.22
CA THR A 107 -10.60 8.39 -5.43
C THR A 107 -10.01 9.05 -6.68
N VAL A 108 -10.23 10.34 -6.88
CA VAL A 108 -9.71 11.02 -8.07
C VAL A 108 -8.18 11.07 -8.06
N GLY A 109 -7.57 11.32 -6.90
CA GLY A 109 -6.12 11.43 -6.75
C GLY A 109 -5.38 10.13 -7.04
N VAL A 110 -5.77 9.03 -6.39
CA VAL A 110 -5.10 7.73 -6.53
C VAL A 110 -5.36 7.13 -7.91
N TYR A 111 -6.63 7.00 -8.31
CA TYR A 111 -6.97 6.41 -9.61
C TYR A 111 -6.51 7.31 -10.77
N GLY A 112 -6.56 8.63 -10.61
CA GLY A 112 -6.04 9.58 -11.60
C GLY A 112 -4.53 9.52 -11.75
N LEU A 113 -3.78 9.39 -10.65
CA LEU A 113 -2.33 9.21 -10.69
C LEU A 113 -1.97 7.90 -11.42
N VAL A 114 -2.61 6.78 -11.06
CA VAL A 114 -2.36 5.48 -11.69
C VAL A 114 -2.71 5.51 -13.18
N ALA A 115 -3.88 6.06 -13.55
CA ALA A 115 -4.27 6.21 -14.94
C ALA A 115 -3.30 7.11 -15.73
N GLY A 116 -2.77 8.16 -15.09
CA GLY A 116 -1.74 9.02 -15.66
C GLY A 116 -0.47 8.24 -16.00
N ILE A 117 -0.02 7.35 -15.10
CA ILE A 117 1.18 6.54 -15.29
C ILE A 117 1.00 5.55 -16.46
N VAL A 118 -0.13 4.86 -16.52
CA VAL A 118 -0.45 3.94 -17.64
C VAL A 118 -0.48 4.69 -18.97
N LYS A 119 -1.09 5.88 -18.98
CA LYS A 119 -1.17 6.70 -20.20
C LYS A 119 0.18 7.23 -20.65
N LEU A 120 1.12 7.47 -19.74
CA LEU A 120 2.50 7.80 -20.08
C LEU A 120 3.21 6.60 -20.72
N ASP A 121 2.96 5.37 -20.26
CA ASP A 121 3.53 4.16 -20.87
C ASP A 121 3.02 3.95 -22.31
N ASP A 122 1.70 4.03 -22.51
CA ASP A 122 1.07 3.95 -23.83
C ASP A 122 1.57 5.05 -24.78
N ALA A 123 1.70 6.28 -24.27
CA ALA A 123 2.26 7.39 -25.03
C ALA A 123 3.72 7.13 -25.40
N GLY A 124 4.50 6.50 -24.51
CA GLY A 124 5.89 6.11 -24.76
C GLY A 124 6.01 5.13 -25.92
N LEU A 125 5.19 4.08 -25.91
CA LEU A 125 5.06 3.10 -27.00
C LEU A 125 4.73 3.78 -28.32
N TRP A 126 3.69 4.62 -28.34
CA TRP A 126 3.27 5.32 -29.54
C TRP A 126 4.33 6.30 -30.07
N LEU A 127 5.01 7.06 -29.20
CA LEU A 127 6.12 7.94 -29.60
C LEU A 127 7.32 7.16 -30.15
N SER A 128 7.60 5.97 -29.61
CA SER A 128 8.73 5.13 -30.02
C SER A 128 8.60 4.58 -31.45
N GLN A 129 7.37 4.51 -31.98
CA GLN A 129 7.07 4.00 -33.32
C GLN A 129 7.05 5.09 -34.41
N ARG A 130 7.08 6.39 -34.03
CA ARG A 130 7.09 7.51 -34.98
C ARG A 130 8.39 7.61 -35.77
N ALA A 131 8.38 8.27 -36.94
CA ALA A 131 9.55 8.37 -37.82
C ALA A 131 10.66 9.31 -37.30
N GLY A 132 10.32 10.32 -36.48
CA GLY A 132 11.28 11.33 -36.01
C GLY A 132 12.23 10.82 -34.93
N ALA A 133 13.54 11.06 -35.09
CA ALA A 133 14.58 10.60 -34.15
C ALA A 133 14.37 11.13 -32.72
N ALA A 134 13.98 12.40 -32.56
CA ALA A 134 13.69 13.00 -31.27
C ALA A 134 12.44 12.38 -30.60
N GLN A 135 11.39 12.10 -31.38
CA GLN A 135 10.16 11.45 -30.88
C GLN A 135 10.43 10.01 -30.46
N ARG A 136 11.26 9.27 -31.22
CA ARG A 136 11.72 7.92 -30.85
C ARG A 136 12.54 7.92 -29.57
N ALA A 137 13.45 8.88 -29.42
CA ALA A 137 14.28 9.00 -28.22
C ALA A 137 13.43 9.31 -26.98
N LEU A 138 12.48 10.24 -27.09
CA LEU A 138 11.52 10.55 -26.02
C LEU A 138 10.63 9.34 -25.68
N GLY A 139 10.10 8.64 -26.69
CA GLY A 139 9.29 7.43 -26.49
C GLY A 139 10.06 6.33 -25.75
N ARG A 140 11.30 6.06 -26.15
CA ARG A 140 12.19 5.10 -25.45
C ARG A 140 12.49 5.54 -24.02
N GLY A 141 12.73 6.83 -23.80
CA GLY A 141 12.95 7.38 -22.46
C GLY A 141 11.73 7.21 -21.55
N LEU A 142 10.53 7.39 -22.08
CA LEU A 142 9.29 7.20 -21.33
C LEU A 142 9.08 5.71 -20.98
N LEU A 143 9.35 4.82 -21.93
CA LEU A 143 9.27 3.36 -21.74
C LEU A 143 10.30 2.81 -20.75
N THR A 144 11.49 3.40 -20.65
CA THR A 144 12.47 2.99 -19.62
C THR A 144 12.12 3.51 -18.23
N MET A 145 11.38 4.62 -18.14
CA MET A 145 10.94 5.20 -16.86
C MET A 145 9.68 4.54 -16.28
N ALA A 146 8.76 4.05 -17.11
CA ALA A 146 7.53 3.40 -16.64
C ALA A 146 7.77 2.22 -15.66
N PRO A 147 8.72 1.28 -15.90
CA PRO A 147 9.03 0.21 -14.96
C PRO A 147 9.60 0.73 -13.64
N TRP A 148 10.37 1.82 -13.69
CA TRP A 148 10.95 2.43 -12.49
C TRP A 148 9.87 3.09 -11.63
N LEU A 149 8.92 3.82 -12.24
CA LEU A 149 7.75 4.36 -11.55
C LEU A 149 6.92 3.25 -10.88
N MET A 150 6.66 2.16 -11.60
CA MET A 150 5.89 1.01 -11.07
C MET A 150 6.61 0.36 -9.88
N ARG A 151 7.93 0.21 -9.94
CA ARG A 151 8.74 -0.29 -8.81
C ARG A 151 8.72 0.68 -7.62
N ALA A 152 8.85 1.97 -7.87
CA ALA A 152 8.80 2.99 -6.82
C ALA A 152 7.43 2.98 -6.12
N LEU A 153 6.33 2.91 -6.87
CA LEU A 153 4.99 2.78 -6.30
C LEU A 153 4.81 1.50 -5.46
N SER A 154 5.38 0.38 -5.89
CA SER A 154 5.33 -0.87 -5.12
C SER A 154 6.08 -0.74 -3.78
N VAL A 155 7.26 -0.10 -3.79
CA VAL A 155 8.02 0.15 -2.55
C VAL A 155 7.29 1.12 -1.64
N LEU A 156 6.80 2.24 -2.19
CA LEU A 156 6.01 3.22 -1.43
C LEU A 156 4.73 2.61 -0.87
N GLY A 157 4.04 1.77 -1.65
CA GLY A 157 2.85 1.05 -1.21
C GLY A 157 3.17 0.10 -0.05
N THR A 158 4.27 -0.64 -0.13
CA THR A 158 4.70 -1.54 0.96
C THR A 158 5.10 -0.74 2.22
N ALA A 159 5.80 0.38 2.06
CA ALA A 159 6.11 1.28 3.16
C ALA A 159 4.84 1.87 3.80
N ALA A 160 3.85 2.27 2.99
CA ALA A 160 2.56 2.73 3.46
C ALA A 160 1.82 1.63 4.24
N MET A 161 1.82 0.38 3.77
CA MET A 161 1.22 -0.75 4.50
C MET A 161 1.80 -0.93 5.91
N PHE A 162 3.12 -0.75 6.09
CA PHE A 162 3.74 -0.82 7.42
C PHE A 162 3.44 0.40 8.28
N LEU A 163 3.49 1.60 7.69
CA LEU A 163 3.20 2.83 8.41
C LEU A 163 1.77 2.80 8.94
N VAL A 164 0.80 2.47 8.08
CA VAL A 164 -0.62 2.38 8.40
C VAL A 164 -0.91 1.24 9.36
N GLY A 165 -0.47 0.02 9.05
CA GLY A 165 -0.69 -1.13 9.92
C GLY A 165 -0.06 -0.96 11.29
N GLY A 166 1.15 -0.40 11.33
CA GLY A 166 1.87 -0.04 12.54
C GLY A 166 1.15 1.01 13.37
N GLN A 167 0.72 2.12 12.75
CA GLN A 167 0.01 3.22 13.41
C GLN A 167 -1.30 2.72 14.04
N ILE A 168 -2.06 1.88 13.33
CA ILE A 168 -3.28 1.24 13.87
C ILE A 168 -2.97 0.38 15.10
N LEU A 169 -1.89 -0.42 15.05
CA LEU A 169 -1.49 -1.29 16.16
C LEU A 169 -0.97 -0.49 17.36
N VAL A 170 -0.17 0.56 17.13
CA VAL A 170 0.34 1.45 18.17
C VAL A 170 -0.82 2.13 18.90
N HIS A 171 -1.78 2.70 18.17
CA HIS A 171 -2.97 3.32 18.77
C HIS A 171 -3.88 2.30 19.48
N GLY A 172 -3.96 1.08 18.95
CA GLY A 172 -4.75 0.00 19.54
C GLY A 172 -4.16 -0.59 20.83
N VAL A 173 -2.85 -0.42 21.07
CA VAL A 173 -2.15 -0.93 22.25
C VAL A 173 -1.67 0.22 23.13
N PRO A 174 -2.35 0.52 24.25
CA PRO A 174 -2.04 1.68 25.09
C PRO A 174 -0.58 1.76 25.54
N VAL A 175 0.07 0.62 25.79
CA VAL A 175 1.49 0.57 26.20
C VAL A 175 2.42 1.03 25.08
N LEU A 176 2.16 0.62 23.83
CA LEU A 176 2.94 1.04 22.68
C LEU A 176 2.70 2.52 22.38
N HIS A 177 1.45 2.96 22.46
CA HIS A 177 1.07 4.36 22.27
C HIS A 177 1.84 5.30 23.22
N HIS A 178 1.80 5.03 24.53
CA HIS A 178 2.51 5.86 25.51
C HIS A 178 4.04 5.79 25.37
N ALA A 179 4.59 4.65 24.93
CA ALA A 179 6.03 4.53 24.68
C ALA A 179 6.47 5.39 23.49
N VAL A 180 5.70 5.37 22.40
CA VAL A 180 5.98 6.19 21.21
C VAL A 180 5.75 7.68 21.49
N GLU A 181 4.66 8.04 22.17
CA GLU A 181 4.39 9.43 22.55
C GLU A 181 5.41 9.99 23.53
N GLY A 182 5.78 9.22 24.56
CA GLY A 182 6.76 9.65 25.56
C GLY A 182 8.14 9.90 24.96
N TRP A 183 8.54 9.07 23.99
CA TRP A 183 9.77 9.28 23.24
C TRP A 183 9.65 10.49 22.27
N ALA A 184 8.55 10.60 21.53
CA ALA A 184 8.33 11.69 20.56
C ALA A 184 8.25 13.06 21.25
N ALA A 185 7.64 13.13 22.44
CA ALA A 185 7.57 14.33 23.26
C ALA A 185 8.94 14.79 23.76
N GLY A 186 9.87 13.86 24.02
CA GLY A 186 11.24 14.17 24.42
C GLY A 186 12.11 14.74 23.30
N VAL A 187 11.81 14.40 22.04
CA VAL A 187 12.51 14.93 20.86
C VAL A 187 11.89 16.25 20.39
N GLY A 188 10.55 16.32 20.37
CA GLY A 188 9.79 17.49 19.96
C GLY A 188 9.90 17.87 18.48
N GLY A 189 8.99 18.73 18.03
CA GLY A 189 9.00 19.30 16.68
C GLY A 189 8.91 18.26 15.55
N VAL A 190 9.49 18.60 14.38
CA VAL A 190 9.46 17.76 13.16
C VAL A 190 10.17 16.41 13.38
N TRP A 191 11.17 16.37 14.24
CA TRP A 191 11.90 15.13 14.55
C TRP A 191 11.08 14.16 15.40
N GLY A 192 10.24 14.66 16.31
CA GLY A 192 9.27 13.85 17.04
C GLY A 192 8.25 13.20 16.10
N THR A 193 7.71 13.95 15.14
CA THR A 193 6.73 13.42 14.17
C THR A 193 7.33 12.42 13.19
N LEU A 194 8.56 12.66 12.72
CA LEU A 194 9.24 11.71 11.85
C LEU A 194 9.61 10.44 12.61
N GLY A 195 10.07 10.59 13.86
CA GLY A 195 10.43 9.44 14.67
C GLY A 195 9.22 8.60 15.10
N SER A 196 8.04 9.20 15.32
CA SER A 196 6.81 8.42 15.55
C SER A 196 6.40 7.63 14.31
N MET A 197 6.50 8.22 13.11
CA MET A 197 6.26 7.49 11.86
C MET A 197 7.22 6.31 11.66
N VAL A 198 8.51 6.50 12.01
CA VAL A 198 9.50 5.42 11.95
C VAL A 198 9.17 4.34 12.98
N ALA A 199 8.77 4.72 14.19
CA ALA A 199 8.34 3.78 15.22
C ALA A 199 7.13 2.96 14.77
N ASP A 200 6.14 3.59 14.14
CA ASP A 200 4.98 2.91 13.56
C ASP A 200 5.42 1.88 12.50
N VAL A 201 6.30 2.28 11.56
CA VAL A 201 6.84 1.35 10.56
C VAL A 201 7.57 0.16 11.21
N VAL A 202 8.37 0.41 12.23
CA VAL A 202 9.10 -0.65 12.96
C VAL A 202 8.13 -1.60 13.65
N VAL A 203 7.12 -1.07 14.36
CA VAL A 203 6.07 -1.87 14.99
C VAL A 203 5.33 -2.69 13.93
N GLY A 204 5.01 -2.09 12.79
CA GLY A 204 4.37 -2.76 11.66
C GLY A 204 5.20 -3.92 11.12
N ILE A 205 6.50 -3.74 10.92
CA ILE A 205 7.41 -4.81 10.46
C ILE A 205 7.49 -5.95 11.48
N VAL A 206 7.64 -5.61 12.77
CA VAL A 206 7.71 -6.60 13.86
C VAL A 206 6.41 -7.40 13.94
N ALA A 207 5.27 -6.72 14.00
CA ALA A 207 3.97 -7.37 14.06
C ALA A 207 3.71 -8.25 12.83
N GLY A 208 4.03 -7.75 11.63
CA GLY A 208 3.89 -8.52 10.39
C GLY A 208 4.74 -9.78 10.38
N THR A 209 5.98 -9.69 10.87
CA THR A 209 6.90 -10.83 10.98
C THR A 209 6.37 -11.86 11.97
N VAL A 210 5.89 -11.43 13.14
CA VAL A 210 5.29 -12.32 14.14
C VAL A 210 4.08 -13.04 13.58
N VAL A 211 3.17 -12.33 12.89
CA VAL A 211 1.99 -12.93 12.27
C VAL A 211 2.39 -13.92 11.18
N LEU A 212 3.38 -13.60 10.34
CA LEU A 212 3.86 -14.50 9.29
C LEU A 212 4.41 -15.80 9.87
N LEU A 213 5.27 -15.72 10.88
CA LEU A 213 5.82 -16.89 11.57
C LEU A 213 4.73 -17.73 12.23
N ALA A 214 3.72 -17.10 12.84
CA ALA A 214 2.57 -17.80 13.41
C ALA A 214 1.76 -18.55 12.35
N VAL A 215 1.49 -17.92 11.20
CA VAL A 215 0.77 -18.54 10.08
C VAL A 215 1.55 -19.72 9.51
N GLU A 216 2.87 -19.58 9.30
CA GLU A 216 3.72 -20.66 8.82
C GLU A 216 3.77 -21.84 9.80
N LEU A 217 3.88 -21.55 11.10
CA LEU A 217 3.87 -22.57 12.14
C LEU A 217 2.54 -23.34 12.14
N VAL A 218 1.41 -22.65 12.04
CA VAL A 218 0.08 -23.29 11.96
C VAL A 218 -0.05 -24.14 10.69
N LYS A 219 0.40 -23.64 9.53
CA LYS A 219 0.42 -24.41 8.27
C LYS A 219 1.25 -25.69 8.43
N LYS A 220 2.44 -25.60 9.02
CA LYS A 220 3.34 -26.74 9.26
C LYS A 220 2.74 -27.77 10.21
N LEU A 221 2.02 -27.32 11.24
CA LEU A 221 1.31 -28.20 12.18
C LEU A 221 0.10 -28.88 11.55
N ARG A 222 -0.65 -28.19 10.68
CA ARG A 222 -1.80 -28.77 9.95
C ARG A 222 -1.37 -29.72 8.83
N SER A 223 -0.26 -29.46 8.16
CA SER A 223 0.29 -30.35 7.11
C SER A 223 0.82 -31.68 7.65
N LYS A 224 1.02 -31.80 8.97
CA LYS A 224 1.46 -33.03 9.65
C LYS A 224 0.31 -33.93 10.12
N ARG A 225 -0.95 -33.50 9.96
CA ARG A 225 -2.16 -34.32 10.18
C ARG A 225 -2.74 -34.73 8.84
#